data_AF-A0A246WMH1-F1
#
_entry.id   AF-A0A246WMH1-F1
#
_cell.length_a   1.000
_cell.length_b   1.000
_cell.length_c   1.000
_cell.angle_alpha   90.00
_cell.angle_beta   90.00
_cell.angle_gamma   90.00
#
_symmetry.space_group_name_H-M   'P 1'
#
loop_
_entity.id
_entity.type
_entity.pdbx_description
1 polymer ?
#
loop_
_entity_poly.entity_id
_entity_poly.type
_entity_poly.pdbx_seq_one_letter_code
_entity_poly.pdbx_strand_id
1 'polypeptide(L)'
;MQTITIDGFTLTAQQVVNVARAPQFRVALADSSRAALKQSRDYIESTWMHDEAPMMYSFNTGVGLLKDTRIKVEHIELFQT
;
A
#
# COMPACT_ATOMS: atom_id res chain seq x y z
N MET A 1 -24.37 5.28 -13.66
CA MET A 1 -22.99 5.00 -13.22
C MET A 1 -23.08 4.33 -11.86
N GLN A 2 -22.49 3.15 -11.69
CA GLN A 2 -22.63 2.37 -10.45
C GLN A 2 -21.27 2.29 -9.74
N THR A 3 -21.26 2.52 -8.43
CA THR A 3 -20.03 2.48 -7.62
C THR A 3 -19.96 1.20 -6.83
N ILE A 4 -18.83 0.50 -6.91
CA ILE A 4 -18.47 -0.61 -6.04
C ILE A 4 -17.56 -0.06 -4.94
N THR A 5 -17.99 -0.22 -3.69
CA THR A 5 -17.22 0.20 -2.51
C THR A 5 -16.42 -0.98 -1.98
N ILE A 6 -15.10 -0.82 -1.87
CA ILE A 6 -14.20 -1.81 -1.27
C ILE A 6 -14.06 -1.48 0.22
N ASP A 7 -14.43 -2.44 1.07
CA ASP A 7 -14.34 -2.36 2.53
C ASP A 7 -13.21 -3.23 3.12
N GLY A 8 -12.60 -4.10 2.32
CA GLY A 8 -11.57 -5.05 2.71
C GLY A 8 -12.05 -6.48 3.02
N PHE A 9 -13.37 -6.73 2.98
CA PHE A 9 -13.95 -8.00 3.43
C PHE A 9 -14.97 -8.61 2.45
N THR A 10 -15.73 -7.79 1.73
CA THR A 10 -16.95 -8.27 1.05
C THR A 10 -16.87 -8.27 -0.48
N LEU A 11 -15.73 -7.91 -1.06
CA LEU A 11 -15.56 -7.86 -2.52
C LEU A 11 -15.74 -9.24 -3.15
N THR A 12 -16.64 -9.33 -4.12
CA THR A 12 -16.94 -10.57 -4.85
C THR A 12 -16.20 -10.64 -6.19
N ALA A 13 -15.97 -11.87 -6.68
CA ALA A 13 -15.38 -12.08 -8.01
C ALA A 13 -16.20 -11.43 -9.14
N GLN A 14 -17.53 -11.42 -9.05
CA GLN A 14 -18.38 -10.78 -10.07
C GLN A 14 -18.20 -9.26 -10.08
N GLN A 15 -18.07 -8.63 -8.91
CA GLN A 15 -17.77 -7.20 -8.83
C GLN A 15 -16.40 -6.87 -9.44
N VAL A 16 -15.38 -7.73 -9.24
CA VAL A 16 -14.08 -7.59 -9.89
C VAL A 16 -14.22 -7.65 -11.42
N VAL A 17 -14.93 -8.65 -11.95
CA VAL A 17 -15.18 -8.78 -13.39
C VAL A 17 -15.92 -7.56 -13.95
N ASN A 18 -16.92 -7.06 -13.22
CA ASN A 18 -17.69 -5.88 -13.62
C ASN A 18 -16.79 -4.63 -13.74
N VAL A 19 -15.97 -4.34 -12.72
CA VAL A 19 -15.02 -3.21 -12.76
C VAL A 19 -14.00 -3.36 -13.89
N ALA A 20 -13.48 -4.57 -14.08
CA ALA A 20 -12.41 -4.81 -15.06
C ALA A 20 -12.87 -4.72 -16.52
N ARG A 21 -14.15 -5.01 -16.80
CA ARG A 21 -14.65 -5.17 -18.18
C ARG A 21 -15.68 -4.14 -18.60
N ALA A 22 -16.29 -3.40 -17.67
CA ALA A 22 -17.44 -2.56 -17.96
C ALA A 22 -17.23 -1.12 -17.44
N PRO A 23 -17.11 -0.12 -18.33
CA PRO A 23 -16.67 1.25 -17.96
C PRO A 23 -17.67 2.04 -17.12
N GLN A 24 -18.92 1.57 -17.02
CA GLN A 24 -19.96 2.19 -16.19
C GLN A 24 -19.78 1.97 -14.69
N PHE A 25 -18.87 1.07 -14.29
CA PHE A 25 -18.53 0.80 -12.90
C PHE A 25 -17.36 1.67 -12.44
N ARG A 26 -17.52 2.30 -11.27
CA ARG A 26 -16.46 3.05 -10.58
C ARG A 26 -16.12 2.36 -9.27
N VAL A 27 -14.90 2.58 -8.78
CA VAL A 27 -14.43 2.06 -7.49
C VAL A 27 -14.34 3.19 -6.49
N ALA A 28 -14.81 2.93 -5.27
CA ALA A 28 -14.57 3.76 -4.11
C ALA A 28 -14.01 2.90 -2.96
N LEU A 29 -13.27 3.52 -2.05
CA LEU A 29 -12.91 2.91 -0.77
C LEU A 29 -13.95 3.32 0.27
N ALA A 30 -14.34 2.38 1.14
CA ALA A 30 -15.09 2.71 2.35
C ALA A 30 -14.26 3.63 3.25
N ASP A 31 -14.93 4.50 4.00
CA ASP A 31 -14.26 5.44 4.92
C ASP A 31 -13.44 4.68 5.98
N SER A 32 -13.95 3.54 6.46
CA SER A 32 -13.24 2.64 7.37
C SER A 32 -11.93 2.14 6.76
N SER A 33 -11.93 1.73 5.50
CA SER A 33 -10.72 1.28 4.80
C SER A 33 -9.73 2.42 4.59
N ARG A 34 -10.20 3.64 4.28
CA ARG A 34 -9.33 4.82 4.20
C ARG A 34 -8.67 5.13 5.54
N ALA A 35 -9.42 5.08 6.63
CA ALA A 35 -8.89 5.28 7.98
C ALA A 35 -7.84 4.22 8.34
N ALA A 36 -8.12 2.94 8.04
CA ALA A 36 -7.19 1.84 8.29
C ALA A 36 -5.89 1.97 7.47
N LEU A 37 -5.98 2.37 6.19
CA LEU A 37 -4.80 2.63 5.36
C LEU A 37 -3.95 3.78 5.93
N LYS A 38 -4.59 4.86 6.39
CA LYS A 38 -3.88 5.97 7.04
C LYS A 38 -3.16 5.49 8.30
N GLN A 39 -3.84 4.73 9.17
CA GLN A 39 -3.24 4.18 10.38
C GLN A 39 -2.00 3.33 10.07
N SER A 40 -2.10 2.45 9.07
CA SER A 40 -0.96 1.63 8.62
C SER A 40 0.20 2.49 8.09
N ARG A 41 -0.09 3.55 7.32
CA ARG A 41 0.95 4.46 6.83
C ARG A 41 1.61 5.22 7.97
N ASP A 42 0.83 5.80 8.88
CA ASP A 42 1.35 6.53 10.03
C ASP A 42 2.30 5.64 10.87
N TYR A 43 1.95 4.36 11.05
CA TYR A 43 2.81 3.39 11.74
C TYR A 43 4.10 3.08 10.99
N ILE A 44 4.05 2.90 9.67
CA ILE A 44 5.26 2.69 8.83
C ILE A 44 6.20 3.88 8.99
N GLU A 45 5.67 5.10 8.86
CA GLU A 45 6.44 6.34 8.98
C GLU A 45 7.11 6.47 10.35
N SER A 46 6.36 6.25 11.43
CA SER A 46 6.89 6.41 12.80
C SER A 46 7.88 5.32 13.21
N THR A 47 7.84 4.15 12.57
CA THR A 47 8.55 2.95 13.04
C THR A 47 9.73 2.56 12.16
N TRP A 48 9.65 2.81 10.85
CA TRP A 48 10.63 2.28 9.87
C TRP A 48 11.27 3.33 8.97
N MET A 49 10.69 4.53 8.86
CA MET A 49 11.18 5.60 7.98
C MET A 49 12.17 6.55 8.68
N HIS A 50 13.12 5.99 9.44
CA HIS A 50 14.26 6.70 10.02
C HIS A 50 15.50 5.79 10.06
N ASP A 51 16.71 6.36 10.07
CA ASP A 51 17.96 5.63 9.82
C ASP A 51 18.38 4.70 10.98
N GLU A 52 17.81 4.90 12.17
CA GLU A 52 18.02 4.11 13.39
C GLU A 52 17.02 2.95 13.51
N ALA A 53 16.01 2.89 12.64
CA ALA A 53 15.00 1.85 12.67
C ALA A 53 15.63 0.47 12.39
N PRO A 54 15.07 -0.62 12.97
CA PRO A 54 15.44 -1.98 12.58
C PRO A 54 15.32 -2.20 11.07
N MET A 55 16.13 -3.13 10.53
CA MET A 55 16.07 -3.50 9.10
C MET A 55 14.67 -4.06 8.77
N MET A 56 14.00 -3.44 7.80
CA MET A 56 12.68 -3.83 7.33
C MET A 56 12.65 -3.89 5.80
N TYR A 57 12.29 -5.07 5.30
CA TYR A 57 12.40 -5.41 3.89
C TYR A 57 11.69 -4.41 2.98
N SER A 58 12.42 -3.84 2.02
CA SER A 58 11.93 -2.83 1.07
C SER A 58 11.50 -1.49 1.66
N PHE A 59 11.52 -1.28 2.97
CA PHE A 59 11.34 0.05 3.57
C PHE A 59 12.66 0.76 3.77
N ASN A 60 13.62 0.11 4.44
CA ASN A 60 14.97 0.67 4.66
C ASN A 60 16.08 -0.32 4.26
N THR A 61 15.72 -1.31 3.43
CA THR A 61 16.66 -2.25 2.83
C THR A 61 16.43 -2.37 1.33
N GLY A 62 17.41 -2.93 0.62
CA GLY A 62 17.20 -3.43 -0.74
C GLY A 62 16.20 -4.59 -0.78
N VAL A 63 15.97 -5.10 -1.99
CA VAL A 63 15.12 -6.28 -2.25
C VAL A 63 15.94 -7.42 -2.86
N GLY A 64 15.41 -8.64 -2.79
CA GLY A 64 16.02 -9.81 -3.44
C GLY A 64 17.42 -10.13 -2.93
N LEU A 65 18.41 -10.13 -3.82
CA LEU A 65 19.81 -10.40 -3.48
C LEU A 65 20.38 -9.34 -2.52
N LEU A 66 19.86 -8.10 -2.56
CA LEU A 66 20.37 -6.96 -1.79
C LEU A 66 19.56 -6.70 -0.50
N LYS A 67 18.79 -7.69 -0.03
CA LYS A 67 17.87 -7.55 1.12
C LYS A 67 18.55 -7.25 2.46
N ASP A 68 19.84 -7.52 2.56
CA ASP A 68 20.70 -7.24 3.70
C ASP A 68 21.43 -5.88 3.59
N THR A 69 21.29 -5.18 2.46
CA THR A 69 21.86 -3.86 2.26
C THR A 69 20.92 -2.79 2.80
N ARG A 70 21.40 -1.94 3.70
CA ARG A 70 20.65 -0.78 4.20
C ARG A 70 20.53 0.30 3.13
N ILE A 71 19.32 0.85 2.99
CA ILE A 71 19.04 2.04 2.22
C ILE A 71 18.74 3.15 3.22
N LYS A 72 19.50 4.25 3.16
CA LYS A 72 19.23 5.43 3.97
C LYS A 72 17.89 6.05 3.59
N VAL A 73 17.20 6.67 4.55
CA VAL A 73 15.88 7.26 4.32
C VAL A 73 15.90 8.32 3.21
N GLU A 74 16.96 9.13 3.13
CA GLU A 74 17.16 10.12 2.08
C GLU A 74 17.20 9.53 0.65
N HIS A 75 17.46 8.22 0.51
CA HIS A 75 17.53 7.53 -0.77
C HIS A 75 16.30 6.66 -1.08
N ILE A 76 15.32 6.56 -0.18
CA ILE A 76 14.16 5.66 -0.37
C ILE A 76 13.34 6.06 -1.60
N GLU A 77 13.12 7.37 -1.82
CA GLU A 77 12.36 7.84 -3.00
C GLU A 77 13.01 7.39 -4.30
N LEU A 78 14.33 7.59 -4.44
CA LEU A 78 15.10 7.13 -5.59
C LEU A 78 15.05 5.60 -5.75
N PHE A 79 15.08 4.86 -4.63
CA PHE A 79 15.01 3.39 -4.64
C PHE A 79 13.65 2.85 -5.10
N GLN A 80 12.55 3.57 -4.84
CA GLN A 80 11.17 3.14 -5.12
C GLN A 80 10.57 3.73 -6.41
N THR A 81 11.37 4.44 -7.23
CA THR A 81 10.93 5.01 -8.51
C THR A 81 10.92 3.94 -9.62
#